data_AF-A0A520FTB0-F1
#
_entry.id   AF-A0A520FTB0-F1
#
_cell.length_a   1.000
_cell.length_b   1.000
_cell.length_c   1.000
_cell.angle_alpha   90.00
_cell.angle_beta   90.00
_cell.angle_gamma   90.00
#
_symmetry.space_group_name_H-M   'P 1'
#
loop_
_entity.id
_entity.type
_entity.pdbx_description
1 polymer ?
#
loop_
_entity_poly.entity_id
_entity_poly.type
_entity_poly.pdbx_seq_one_letter_code
_entity_poly.pdbx_strand_id
1 'polypeptide(L)'
;RFRMLETLREYGYEKLEQTGEAVSLRRRHREWYEALALEVEAEWISADQLDWIARLKREQPNLREALEFCVDDDPVAGLRTAAALHVFWASQGLYSEGRRWLERLLTRESGPPTPERANALYCATVMANVQGDIETGTALVEEGRTLAAQTSDPMIRAFVSFADGMLALYRGDLVRARSQLEATLAEFSTRGDRTLEVAALYPLGTAYGLSGMTEQSIESHERVLAITEKYGEKMYRSHSLWALGIAMWRQGDVDRAIQLLEQSLELTRQVRSPRVVAAGLEALAWIAGEQRDHVRAATLMGAAEGLARSMGGAVIIHSDLLVHHLNCEQDARRELGVAAFEKAHRSGEQLGFNDAIAYALHEQPPSTPRRDTGPSTRLTKRERQVADLIAEGLTNQAIADRLVISPRTAQGHVEHILAKLGFTSRTQVAAWVVERTHD
;
A
#
# COMPACT_ATOMS: atom_id res chain seq x y z
N ARG A 1 -3.13 22.60 10.84
CA ARG A 1 -4.35 21.77 10.72
C ARG A 1 -4.89 21.53 12.11
N PHE A 2 -6.12 21.95 12.40
CA PHE A 2 -6.72 21.77 13.72
C PHE A 2 -7.26 20.34 13.85
N ARG A 3 -7.04 19.68 14.99
CA ARG A 3 -7.73 18.44 15.36
C ARG A 3 -8.85 18.84 16.32
N MET A 4 -10.07 18.46 16.01
CA MET A 4 -11.25 18.79 16.80
C MET A 4 -11.79 17.50 17.43
N LEU A 5 -12.15 17.57 18.72
CA LEU A 5 -12.83 16.46 19.39
C LEU A 5 -14.19 16.23 18.72
N GLU A 6 -14.60 14.97 18.61
CA GLU A 6 -15.85 14.59 17.94
C GLU A 6 -17.07 15.31 18.53
N THR A 7 -17.13 15.45 19.85
CA THR A 7 -18.19 16.20 20.55
C THR A 7 -18.24 17.68 20.19
N LEU A 8 -17.08 18.31 19.94
CA LEU A 8 -17.03 19.71 19.47
C LEU A 8 -17.44 19.82 18.00
N ARG A 9 -17.15 18.80 17.19
CA ARG A 9 -17.58 18.72 15.79
C ARG A 9 -19.10 18.58 15.71
N GLU A 10 -19.70 17.70 16.50
CA GLU A 10 -21.15 17.51 16.60
C GLU A 10 -21.85 18.79 17.04
N TYR A 11 -21.37 19.44 18.11
CA TYR A 11 -21.90 20.72 18.54
C TYR A 11 -21.78 21.80 17.45
N GLY A 12 -20.65 21.83 16.73
CA GLY A 12 -20.45 22.71 15.59
C GLY A 12 -21.46 22.46 14.47
N TYR A 13 -21.78 21.20 14.18
CA TYR A 13 -22.82 20.82 13.22
C TYR A 13 -24.21 21.25 13.68
N GLU A 14 -24.58 21.02 14.93
CA GLU A 14 -25.87 21.48 15.48
C GLU A 14 -26.01 23.01 15.38
N LYS A 15 -24.91 23.75 15.62
CA LYS A 15 -24.90 25.21 15.45
C LYS A 15 -24.99 25.64 14.00
N LEU A 16 -24.36 24.91 13.08
CA LEU A 16 -24.48 25.15 11.65
C LEU A 16 -25.91 24.88 11.13
N GLU A 17 -26.60 23.86 11.64
CA GLU A 17 -27.99 23.61 11.27
C GLU A 17 -28.91 24.76 11.70
N GLN A 18 -28.64 25.37 12.87
CA GLN A 18 -29.40 26.52 13.37
C GLN A 18 -29.25 27.78 12.51
N THR A 19 -28.21 27.90 11.67
CA THR A 19 -28.04 29.07 10.78
C THR A 19 -28.85 28.94 9.48
N GLY A 20 -29.30 27.73 9.12
CA GLY A 20 -29.92 27.46 7.82
C GLY A 20 -28.93 27.38 6.64
N GLU A 21 -27.63 27.58 6.87
CA GLU A 21 -26.59 27.57 5.83
C GLU A 21 -25.94 26.18 5.61
N ALA A 22 -26.36 25.18 6.39
CA ALA A 22 -25.74 23.85 6.43
C ALA A 22 -25.58 23.21 5.04
N VAL A 23 -26.63 23.21 4.21
CA VAL A 23 -26.60 22.62 2.86
C VAL A 23 -25.62 23.37 1.94
N SER A 24 -25.62 24.71 1.98
CA SER A 24 -24.71 25.53 1.16
C SER A 24 -23.25 25.27 1.54
N LEU A 25 -22.95 25.18 2.84
CA LEU A 25 -21.59 24.91 3.30
C LEU A 25 -21.15 23.47 3.02
N ARG A 26 -22.04 22.48 3.08
CA ARG A 26 -21.75 21.10 2.65
C ARG A 26 -21.50 21.00 1.14
N ARG A 27 -22.21 21.76 0.31
CA ARG A 27 -21.94 21.86 -1.14
C ARG A 27 -20.55 22.44 -1.41
N ARG A 28 -20.18 23.54 -0.76
CA ARG A 28 -18.83 24.13 -0.88
C ARG A 28 -17.73 23.18 -0.40
N HIS A 29 -17.99 22.44 0.68
CA HIS A 29 -17.09 21.40 1.16
C HIS A 29 -16.92 20.31 0.09
N ARG A 30 -18.02 19.75 -0.42
CA ARG A 30 -18.00 18.77 -1.51
C ARG A 30 -17.22 19.28 -2.73
N GLU A 31 -17.53 20.47 -3.23
CA GLU A 31 -16.86 21.08 -4.40
C GLU A 31 -15.35 21.21 -4.19
N TRP A 32 -14.91 21.56 -2.98
CA TRP A 32 -13.48 21.61 -2.65
C TRP A 32 -12.82 20.23 -2.69
N TYR A 33 -13.48 19.21 -2.15
CA TYR A 33 -12.93 17.84 -2.11
C TYR A 33 -13.00 17.14 -3.47
N GLU A 34 -14.01 17.44 -4.29
CA GLU A 34 -14.07 17.03 -5.69
C GLU A 34 -12.91 17.64 -6.47
N ALA A 35 -12.70 18.96 -6.37
CA ALA A 35 -11.58 19.64 -7.02
C ALA A 35 -10.22 19.06 -6.60
N LEU A 36 -10.05 18.76 -5.31
CA LEU A 36 -8.85 18.08 -4.81
C LEU A 36 -8.67 16.69 -5.45
N ALA A 37 -9.72 15.89 -5.53
CA ALA A 37 -9.63 14.55 -6.12
C ALA A 37 -9.24 14.61 -7.60
N LEU A 38 -9.84 15.53 -8.37
CA LEU A 38 -9.54 15.74 -9.79
C LEU A 38 -8.13 16.30 -10.01
N GLU A 39 -7.66 17.21 -9.14
CA GLU A 39 -6.27 17.71 -9.16
C GLU A 39 -5.28 16.54 -8.96
N VAL A 40 -5.57 15.65 -8.01
CA VAL A 40 -4.74 14.47 -7.77
C VAL A 40 -4.74 13.51 -8.97
N GLU A 41 -5.88 13.30 -9.63
CA GLU A 41 -5.95 12.45 -10.82
C GLU A 41 -5.11 13.01 -11.98
N ALA A 42 -5.21 14.31 -12.24
CA ALA A 42 -4.45 14.99 -13.30
C ALA A 42 -2.92 15.00 -13.02
N GLU A 43 -2.55 15.14 -11.75
CA GLU A 43 -1.16 15.13 -11.29
C GLU A 43 -0.72 13.76 -10.76
N TRP A 44 -1.47 12.68 -11.04
CA TRP A 44 -1.09 11.36 -10.56
C TRP A 44 0.21 10.87 -11.20
N ILE A 45 0.38 11.14 -12.50
CA ILE A 45 1.62 10.90 -13.25
C ILE A 45 2.56 12.10 -13.08
N SER A 46 3.10 12.25 -11.87
CA SER A 46 4.04 13.32 -11.50
C SER A 46 5.00 12.91 -10.37
N ALA A 47 5.98 13.77 -10.10
CA ALA A 47 6.95 13.58 -9.03
C ALA A 47 6.32 13.75 -7.64
N ASP A 48 5.21 14.50 -7.58
CA ASP A 48 4.46 14.82 -6.36
C ASP A 48 3.52 13.69 -5.93
N GLN A 49 3.48 12.57 -6.66
CA GLN A 49 2.61 11.41 -6.38
C GLN A 49 2.62 10.97 -4.90
N LEU A 50 3.79 10.91 -4.27
CA LEU A 50 3.90 10.48 -2.87
C LEU A 50 3.30 11.52 -1.90
N ASP A 51 3.44 12.81 -2.22
CA ASP A 51 2.86 13.90 -1.44
C ASP A 51 1.33 13.92 -1.61
N TRP A 52 0.83 13.64 -2.81
CA TRP A 52 -0.59 13.44 -3.06
C TRP A 52 -1.17 12.27 -2.26
N ILE A 53 -0.49 11.11 -2.27
CA ILE A 53 -0.89 9.95 -1.44
C ILE A 53 -0.91 10.33 0.05
N ALA A 54 0.12 11.03 0.55
CA ALA A 54 0.18 11.46 1.94
C ALA A 54 -0.94 12.45 2.30
N ARG A 55 -1.25 13.37 1.38
CA ARG A 55 -2.36 14.33 1.52
C ARG A 55 -3.70 13.60 1.56
N LEU A 56 -3.98 12.73 0.59
CA LEU A 56 -5.25 11.97 0.53
C LEU A 56 -5.45 11.08 1.77
N LYS A 57 -4.40 10.42 2.27
CA LYS A 57 -4.47 9.68 3.56
C LYS A 57 -4.92 10.55 4.72
N ARG A 58 -4.41 11.79 4.79
CA ARG A 58 -4.77 12.75 5.83
C ARG A 58 -6.18 13.33 5.64
N GLU A 59 -6.62 13.49 4.40
CA GLU A 59 -7.94 14.02 4.03
C GLU A 59 -9.05 12.98 3.98
N GLN A 60 -8.74 11.68 4.09
CA GLN A 60 -9.69 10.59 3.93
C GLN A 60 -11.01 10.77 4.72
N PRO A 61 -11.02 11.19 6.00
CA PRO A 61 -12.27 11.43 6.71
C PRO A 61 -13.14 12.49 6.05
N ASN A 62 -12.55 13.57 5.54
CA ASN A 62 -13.31 14.64 4.89
C ASN A 62 -13.78 14.23 3.49
N LEU A 63 -12.99 13.43 2.76
CA LEU A 63 -13.40 12.85 1.48
C LEU A 63 -14.62 11.92 1.66
N ARG A 64 -14.65 11.12 2.73
CA ARG A 64 -15.82 10.29 3.08
C ARG A 64 -17.05 11.14 3.37
N GLU A 65 -16.91 12.22 4.14
CA GLU A 65 -18.02 13.15 4.43
C GLU A 65 -18.54 13.84 3.15
N ALA A 66 -17.65 14.19 2.23
CA ALA A 66 -18.02 14.75 0.93
C ALA A 66 -18.76 13.72 0.06
N LEU A 67 -18.24 12.49 -0.05
CA LEU A 67 -18.88 11.40 -0.81
C LEU A 67 -20.25 11.03 -0.21
N GLU A 68 -20.37 10.98 1.11
CA GLU A 68 -21.64 10.74 1.81
C GLU A 68 -22.69 11.78 1.42
N PHE A 69 -22.30 13.05 1.38
CA PHE A 69 -23.19 14.12 0.96
C PHE A 69 -23.60 14.02 -0.52
N CYS A 70 -22.69 13.58 -1.40
CA CYS A 70 -22.99 13.38 -2.83
C CYS A 70 -24.10 12.36 -3.08
N VAL A 71 -24.25 11.34 -2.23
CA VAL A 71 -25.22 10.24 -2.43
C VAL A 71 -26.64 10.76 -2.63
N ASP A 72 -27.03 11.81 -1.90
CA ASP A 72 -28.38 12.37 -1.96
C ASP A 72 -28.45 13.74 -2.67
N ASP A 73 -27.37 14.54 -2.67
CA ASP A 73 -27.36 15.89 -3.28
C ASP A 73 -26.97 15.88 -4.78
N ASP A 74 -25.92 15.13 -5.14
CA ASP A 74 -25.37 15.10 -6.50
C ASP A 74 -24.53 13.82 -6.73
N PRO A 75 -25.19 12.71 -7.10
CA PRO A 75 -24.51 11.43 -7.31
C PRO A 75 -23.45 11.49 -8.41
N VAL A 76 -23.64 12.34 -9.44
CA VAL A 76 -22.70 12.44 -10.58
C VAL A 76 -21.36 13.03 -10.13
N ALA A 77 -21.38 14.12 -9.34
CA ALA A 77 -20.16 14.66 -8.73
C ALA A 77 -19.51 13.64 -7.77
N GLY A 78 -20.32 12.86 -7.07
CA GLY A 78 -19.84 11.73 -6.27
C GLY A 78 -19.09 10.70 -7.12
N LEU A 79 -19.65 10.31 -8.28
CA LEU A 79 -19.01 9.37 -9.21
C LEU A 79 -17.69 9.93 -9.74
N ARG A 80 -17.63 11.22 -10.13
CA ARG A 80 -16.35 11.87 -10.52
C ARG A 80 -15.31 11.80 -9.42
N THR A 81 -15.70 12.18 -8.20
CA THR A 81 -14.80 12.16 -7.04
C THR A 81 -14.32 10.75 -6.74
N ALA A 82 -15.21 9.76 -6.74
CA ALA A 82 -14.86 8.37 -6.46
C ALA A 82 -13.98 7.77 -7.56
N ALA A 83 -14.27 8.04 -8.83
CA ALA A 83 -13.44 7.59 -9.95
C ALA A 83 -12.04 8.21 -9.88
N ALA A 84 -11.90 9.50 -9.59
CA ALA A 84 -10.60 10.16 -9.42
C ALA A 84 -9.77 9.58 -8.26
N LEU A 85 -10.42 9.07 -7.21
CA LEU A 85 -9.77 8.41 -6.07
C LEU A 85 -9.42 6.94 -6.32
N HIS A 86 -9.81 6.34 -7.45
CA HIS A 86 -9.67 4.90 -7.67
C HIS A 86 -8.23 4.43 -7.61
N VAL A 87 -7.28 5.17 -8.22
CA VAL A 87 -5.86 4.82 -8.23
C VAL A 87 -5.26 4.95 -6.83
N PHE A 88 -5.70 5.95 -6.05
CA PHE A 88 -5.33 6.09 -4.65
C PHE A 88 -5.78 4.86 -3.85
N TRP A 89 -7.06 4.49 -3.92
CA TRP A 89 -7.55 3.30 -3.20
C TRP A 89 -6.81 2.04 -3.63
N ALA A 90 -6.55 1.87 -4.93
CA ALA A 90 -5.81 0.73 -5.45
C ALA A 90 -4.37 0.68 -4.91
N SER A 91 -3.66 1.81 -4.90
CA SER A 91 -2.29 1.89 -4.40
C SER A 91 -2.18 1.58 -2.89
N GLN A 92 -3.26 1.82 -2.13
CA GLN A 92 -3.29 1.65 -0.68
C GLN A 92 -4.04 0.39 -0.23
N GLY A 93 -4.49 -0.47 -1.17
CA GLY A 93 -5.23 -1.68 -0.85
C GLY A 93 -6.66 -1.44 -0.34
N LEU A 94 -7.22 -0.24 -0.51
CA LEU A 94 -8.53 0.18 0.01
C LEU A 94 -9.69 -0.16 -0.94
N TYR A 95 -9.62 -1.30 -1.63
CA TYR A 95 -10.58 -1.69 -2.67
C TYR A 95 -12.02 -1.77 -2.15
N SER A 96 -12.23 -2.32 -0.95
CA SER A 96 -13.57 -2.45 -0.35
C SER A 96 -14.22 -1.10 -0.05
N GLU A 97 -13.42 -0.08 0.27
CA GLU A 97 -13.95 1.27 0.48
C GLU A 97 -14.35 1.90 -0.85
N GLY A 98 -13.48 1.83 -1.86
CA GLY A 98 -13.78 2.35 -3.20
C GLY A 98 -15.02 1.70 -3.82
N ARG A 99 -15.13 0.37 -3.76
CA ARG A 99 -16.31 -0.38 -4.23
C ARG A 99 -17.59 0.07 -3.56
N ARG A 100 -17.58 0.23 -2.23
CA ARG A 100 -18.76 0.66 -1.47
C ARG A 100 -19.26 2.02 -1.91
N TRP A 101 -18.35 2.97 -2.13
CA TRP A 101 -18.74 4.31 -2.59
C TRP A 101 -19.29 4.27 -4.01
N LEU A 102 -18.58 3.61 -4.92
CA LEU A 102 -19.01 3.47 -6.32
C LEU A 102 -20.38 2.78 -6.42
N GLU A 103 -20.61 1.68 -5.70
CA GLU A 103 -21.89 0.97 -5.67
C GLU A 103 -23.04 1.86 -5.17
N ARG A 104 -22.84 2.56 -4.05
CA ARG A 104 -23.86 3.46 -3.49
C ARG A 104 -24.22 4.59 -4.45
N LEU A 105 -23.22 5.19 -5.10
CA LEU A 105 -23.41 6.28 -6.04
C LEU A 105 -24.05 5.80 -7.35
N LEU A 106 -23.62 4.66 -7.89
CA LEU A 106 -24.22 4.04 -9.09
C LEU A 106 -25.68 3.63 -8.87
N THR A 107 -26.03 3.19 -7.65
CA THR A 107 -27.42 2.85 -7.30
C THR A 107 -28.33 4.09 -7.24
N ARG A 108 -27.76 5.25 -6.90
CA ARG A 108 -28.49 6.53 -6.81
C ARG A 108 -28.53 7.28 -8.14
N GLU A 109 -27.49 7.15 -8.95
CA GLU A 109 -27.46 7.73 -10.29
C GLU A 109 -28.42 6.94 -11.19
N SER A 110 -29.54 7.58 -11.52
CA SER A 110 -30.45 7.11 -12.55
C SER A 110 -30.59 8.23 -13.58
N GLY A 111 -29.76 8.19 -14.62
CA GLY A 111 -29.74 9.20 -15.66
C GLY A 111 -29.47 8.63 -17.06
N PRO A 112 -29.41 9.51 -18.08
CA PRO A 112 -28.92 9.11 -19.39
C PRO A 112 -27.45 8.64 -19.30
N PRO A 113 -26.94 7.91 -20.32
CA PRO A 113 -25.53 7.55 -20.41
C PRO A 113 -24.61 8.76 -20.25
N THR A 114 -23.70 8.71 -19.27
CA THR A 114 -22.66 9.73 -19.05
C THR A 114 -21.26 9.10 -19.00
N PRO A 115 -20.20 9.81 -19.42
CA PRO A 115 -18.82 9.36 -19.24
C PRO A 115 -18.47 9.09 -17.78
N GLU A 116 -19.01 9.87 -16.84
CA GLU A 116 -18.80 9.71 -15.40
C GLU A 116 -19.31 8.35 -14.90
N ARG A 117 -20.50 7.95 -15.34
CA ARG A 117 -21.05 6.63 -15.00
C ARG A 117 -20.26 5.50 -15.63
N ALA A 118 -19.87 5.65 -16.90
CA ALA A 118 -19.06 4.65 -17.60
C ALA A 118 -17.68 4.46 -16.93
N ASN A 119 -17.03 5.56 -16.53
CA ASN A 119 -15.77 5.54 -15.80
C ASN A 119 -15.94 4.88 -14.42
N ALA A 120 -17.01 5.21 -13.69
CA ALA A 120 -17.30 4.59 -12.39
C ALA A 120 -17.55 3.07 -12.50
N LEU A 121 -18.27 2.61 -13.54
CA LEU A 121 -18.44 1.20 -13.84
C LEU A 121 -17.09 0.52 -14.11
N TYR A 122 -16.22 1.13 -14.91
CA TYR A 122 -14.85 0.67 -15.11
C TYR A 122 -14.08 0.52 -13.79
N CYS A 123 -14.05 1.56 -12.95
CA CYS A 123 -13.35 1.53 -11.67
C CYS A 123 -13.90 0.42 -10.77
N ALA A 124 -15.23 0.28 -10.70
CA ALA A 124 -15.89 -0.75 -9.91
C ALA A 124 -15.57 -2.17 -10.42
N THR A 125 -15.58 -2.39 -11.74
CA THR A 125 -15.18 -3.65 -12.38
C THR A 125 -13.75 -4.02 -12.02
N VAL A 126 -12.80 -3.09 -12.15
CA VAL A 126 -11.40 -3.35 -11.80
C VAL A 126 -11.27 -3.75 -10.34
N MET A 127 -11.89 -3.01 -9.41
CA MET A 127 -11.80 -3.34 -7.98
C MET A 127 -12.48 -4.67 -7.64
N ALA A 128 -13.59 -5.02 -8.30
CA ALA A 128 -14.25 -6.30 -8.10
C ALA A 128 -13.38 -7.47 -8.54
N ASN A 129 -12.84 -7.39 -9.75
CA ASN A 129 -11.97 -8.44 -10.31
C ASN A 129 -10.68 -8.60 -9.50
N VAL A 130 -10.10 -7.49 -9.04
CA VAL A 130 -8.92 -7.46 -8.17
C VAL A 130 -9.14 -8.22 -6.85
N GLN A 131 -10.39 -8.27 -6.37
CA GLN A 131 -10.79 -9.01 -5.17
C GLN A 131 -11.28 -10.44 -5.48
N GLY A 132 -11.17 -10.89 -6.73
CA GLY A 132 -11.64 -12.20 -7.17
C GLY A 132 -13.16 -12.30 -7.37
N ASP A 133 -13.90 -11.19 -7.24
CA ASP A 133 -15.34 -11.13 -7.45
C ASP A 133 -15.66 -10.92 -8.94
N ILE A 134 -15.36 -11.96 -9.70
CA ILE A 134 -15.53 -11.98 -11.16
C ILE A 134 -17.02 -11.87 -11.54
N GLU A 135 -17.94 -12.38 -10.71
CA GLU A 135 -19.38 -12.31 -10.94
C GLU A 135 -19.86 -10.85 -10.95
N THR A 136 -19.54 -10.09 -9.90
CA THR A 136 -19.87 -8.65 -9.85
C THR A 136 -19.21 -7.89 -10.99
N GLY A 137 -17.92 -8.17 -11.27
CA GLY A 137 -17.21 -7.56 -12.39
C GLY A 137 -17.90 -7.80 -13.73
N THR A 138 -18.51 -8.96 -13.92
CA THR A 138 -19.27 -9.31 -15.13
C THR A 138 -20.56 -8.53 -15.24
N ALA A 139 -21.34 -8.47 -14.16
CA ALA A 139 -22.59 -7.71 -14.13
C ALA A 139 -22.36 -6.23 -14.45
N LEU A 140 -21.30 -5.63 -13.87
CA LEU A 140 -20.92 -4.24 -14.13
C LEU A 140 -20.51 -3.99 -15.60
N VAL A 141 -19.80 -4.94 -16.22
CA VAL A 141 -19.46 -4.83 -17.65
C VAL A 141 -20.71 -4.95 -18.53
N GLU A 142 -21.66 -5.85 -18.22
CA GLU A 142 -22.92 -5.93 -18.97
C GLU A 142 -23.78 -4.66 -18.83
N GLU A 143 -23.80 -4.06 -17.64
CA GLU A 143 -24.42 -2.75 -17.43
C GLU A 143 -23.74 -1.68 -18.30
N GLY A 144 -22.41 -1.64 -18.29
CA GLY A 144 -21.64 -0.73 -19.14
C GLY A 144 -21.92 -0.93 -20.63
N ARG A 145 -22.02 -2.17 -21.12
CA ARG A 145 -22.37 -2.46 -22.53
C ARG A 145 -23.79 -2.00 -22.87
N THR A 146 -24.73 -2.15 -21.94
CA THR A 146 -26.10 -1.64 -22.08
C THR A 146 -26.12 -0.13 -22.21
N LEU A 147 -25.29 0.55 -21.40
CA LEU A 147 -25.12 2.00 -21.44
C LEU A 147 -24.45 2.48 -22.73
N ALA A 148 -23.39 1.79 -23.18
CA ALA A 148 -22.71 2.09 -24.45
C ALA A 148 -23.58 1.86 -25.69
N ALA A 149 -24.54 0.92 -25.65
CA ALA A 149 -25.48 0.68 -26.74
C ALA A 149 -26.45 1.85 -26.97
N GLN A 150 -26.66 2.69 -25.96
CA GLN A 150 -27.59 3.83 -26.01
C GLN A 150 -26.93 5.12 -26.55
N THR A 151 -25.63 5.10 -26.84
CA THR A 151 -24.87 6.30 -27.20
C THR A 151 -23.78 6.02 -28.25
N SER A 152 -23.41 7.05 -29.00
CA SER A 152 -22.23 7.05 -29.89
C SER A 152 -21.04 7.80 -29.28
N ASP A 153 -21.13 8.23 -28.01
CA ASP A 153 -20.03 8.90 -27.32
C ASP A 153 -18.80 7.97 -27.23
N PRO A 154 -17.66 8.36 -27.80
CA PRO A 154 -16.49 7.51 -27.86
C PRO A 154 -15.81 7.32 -26.49
N MET A 155 -15.93 8.28 -25.55
CA MET A 155 -15.38 8.12 -24.19
C MET A 155 -16.16 7.08 -23.40
N ILE A 156 -17.49 7.11 -23.49
CA ILE A 156 -18.33 6.09 -22.86
C ILE A 156 -17.95 4.70 -23.37
N ARG A 157 -17.80 4.56 -24.69
CA ARG A 157 -17.40 3.30 -25.32
C ARG A 157 -16.00 2.86 -24.89
N ALA A 158 -15.05 3.78 -24.79
CA ALA A 158 -13.69 3.48 -24.33
C ALA A 158 -13.66 3.00 -22.89
N PHE A 159 -14.36 3.66 -21.95
CA PHE A 159 -14.42 3.18 -20.56
C PHE A 159 -15.06 1.80 -20.44
N VAL A 160 -16.12 1.53 -21.20
CA VAL A 160 -16.78 0.22 -21.22
C VAL A 160 -15.89 -0.85 -21.84
N SER A 161 -15.19 -0.53 -22.93
CA SER A 161 -14.18 -1.41 -23.53
C SER A 161 -13.04 -1.67 -22.54
N PHE A 162 -12.61 -0.65 -21.79
CA PHE A 162 -11.57 -0.80 -20.79
C PHE A 162 -12.02 -1.75 -19.66
N ALA A 163 -13.25 -1.59 -19.17
CA ALA A 163 -13.84 -2.49 -18.18
C ALA A 163 -13.89 -3.95 -18.69
N ASP A 164 -14.32 -4.15 -19.93
CA ASP A 164 -14.38 -5.48 -20.57
C ASP A 164 -12.98 -6.10 -20.75
N GLY A 165 -12.01 -5.30 -21.18
CA GLY A 165 -10.61 -5.71 -21.33
C GLY A 165 -9.98 -6.13 -20.01
N MET A 166 -10.23 -5.37 -18.94
CA MET A 166 -9.79 -5.72 -17.59
C MET A 166 -10.46 -6.99 -17.07
N LEU A 167 -11.77 -7.15 -17.24
CA LEU A 167 -12.48 -8.38 -16.88
C LEU A 167 -11.93 -9.60 -17.63
N ALA A 168 -11.72 -9.47 -18.94
CA ALA A 168 -11.15 -10.52 -19.76
C ALA A 168 -9.74 -10.89 -19.29
N LEU A 169 -8.90 -9.91 -18.94
CA LEU A 169 -7.56 -10.13 -18.38
C LEU A 169 -7.60 -10.96 -17.10
N TYR A 170 -8.48 -10.61 -16.14
CA TYR A 170 -8.62 -11.36 -14.89
C TYR A 170 -9.24 -12.76 -15.07
N ARG A 171 -10.05 -12.96 -16.13
CA ARG A 171 -10.61 -14.27 -16.50
C ARG A 171 -9.63 -15.15 -17.29
N GLY A 172 -8.52 -14.60 -17.76
CA GLY A 172 -7.58 -15.28 -18.65
C GLY A 172 -8.05 -15.36 -20.12
N ASP A 173 -9.09 -14.62 -20.52
CA ASP A 173 -9.45 -14.46 -21.93
C ASP A 173 -8.55 -13.40 -22.58
N LEU A 174 -7.31 -13.81 -22.85
CA LEU A 174 -6.26 -12.90 -23.31
C LEU A 174 -6.52 -12.35 -24.70
N VAL A 175 -7.23 -13.09 -25.56
CA VAL A 175 -7.61 -12.62 -26.90
C VAL A 175 -8.56 -11.44 -26.79
N ARG A 176 -9.61 -11.58 -25.98
CA ARG A 176 -10.56 -10.49 -25.73
C ARG A 176 -9.90 -9.33 -24.98
N ALA A 177 -9.06 -9.63 -23.99
CA ALA A 177 -8.34 -8.61 -23.23
C ALA A 177 -7.55 -7.68 -24.14
N ARG A 178 -6.70 -8.24 -25.02
CA ARG A 178 -5.91 -7.44 -25.99
C ARG A 178 -6.81 -6.61 -26.89
N SER A 179 -7.82 -7.22 -27.53
CA SER A 179 -8.69 -6.52 -28.48
C SER A 179 -9.39 -5.31 -27.84
N GLN A 180 -9.88 -5.45 -26.61
CA GLN A 180 -10.56 -4.35 -25.91
C GLN A 180 -9.57 -3.30 -25.39
N LEU A 181 -8.40 -3.71 -24.90
CA LEU A 181 -7.38 -2.79 -24.40
C LEU A 181 -6.69 -2.01 -25.53
N GLU A 182 -6.50 -2.60 -26.71
CA GLU A 182 -6.01 -1.91 -27.92
C GLU A 182 -6.99 -0.83 -28.37
N ALA A 183 -8.29 -1.14 -28.41
CA ALA A 183 -9.33 -0.17 -28.74
C ALA A 183 -9.39 0.98 -27.73
N THR A 184 -9.26 0.67 -26.44
CA THR A 184 -9.18 1.65 -25.35
C THR A 184 -7.98 2.58 -25.52
N LEU A 185 -6.79 2.01 -25.75
CA LEU A 185 -5.55 2.77 -25.89
C LEU A 185 -5.60 3.71 -27.09
N ALA A 186 -6.18 3.27 -28.22
CA ALA A 186 -6.35 4.10 -29.40
C ALA A 186 -7.17 5.36 -29.08
N GLU A 187 -8.30 5.22 -28.39
CA GLU A 187 -9.15 6.36 -28.03
C GLU A 187 -8.48 7.28 -27.00
N PHE A 188 -7.84 6.73 -25.95
CA PHE A 188 -7.18 7.53 -24.91
C PHE A 188 -5.96 8.29 -25.45
N SER A 189 -5.19 7.68 -26.36
CA SER A 189 -4.01 8.32 -26.96
C SER A 189 -4.35 9.57 -27.77
N THR A 190 -5.53 9.65 -28.37
CA THR A 190 -5.94 10.84 -29.16
C THR A 190 -6.16 12.09 -28.31
N ARG A 191 -6.30 11.96 -26.98
CA ARG A 191 -6.60 13.06 -26.07
C ARG A 191 -5.37 13.71 -25.44
N GLY A 192 -4.21 13.06 -25.53
CA GLY A 192 -2.98 13.55 -24.88
C GLY A 192 -3.03 13.49 -23.34
N ASP A 193 -3.97 12.74 -22.76
CA ASP A 193 -4.04 12.49 -21.33
C ASP A 193 -3.09 11.35 -20.96
N ARG A 194 -1.97 11.72 -20.33
CA ARG A 194 -0.93 10.77 -19.91
C ARG A 194 -1.40 9.77 -18.84
N THR A 195 -2.37 10.16 -17.99
CA THR A 195 -2.89 9.29 -16.93
C THR A 195 -3.70 8.17 -17.57
N LEU A 196 -4.59 8.51 -18.49
CA LEU A 196 -5.38 7.54 -19.25
C LEU A 196 -4.49 6.66 -20.14
N GLU A 197 -3.49 7.25 -20.81
CA GLU A 197 -2.53 6.53 -21.65
C GLU A 197 -1.77 5.46 -20.85
N VAL A 198 -1.17 5.83 -19.72
CA VAL A 198 -0.44 4.89 -18.85
C VAL A 198 -1.37 3.82 -18.27
N ALA A 199 -2.57 4.22 -17.84
CA ALA A 199 -3.56 3.31 -17.29
C ALA A 199 -3.97 2.22 -18.29
N ALA A 200 -4.06 2.53 -19.60
CA ALA A 200 -4.38 1.55 -20.64
C ALA A 200 -3.16 0.75 -21.14
N LEU A 201 -1.98 1.39 -21.27
CA LEU A 201 -0.75 0.73 -21.72
C LEU A 201 -0.31 -0.40 -20.78
N TYR A 202 -0.36 -0.16 -19.47
CA TYR A 202 0.09 -1.13 -18.47
C TYR A 202 -0.63 -2.50 -18.56
N PRO A 203 -1.98 -2.57 -18.48
CA PRO A 203 -2.69 -3.84 -18.60
C PRO A 203 -2.60 -4.43 -20.01
N LEU A 204 -2.45 -3.62 -21.07
CA LEU A 204 -2.22 -4.12 -22.42
C LEU A 204 -0.87 -4.85 -22.54
N GLY A 205 0.21 -4.26 -22.01
CA GLY A 205 1.52 -4.90 -21.93
C GLY A 205 1.48 -6.21 -21.16
N THR A 206 0.70 -6.24 -20.08
CA THR A 206 0.44 -7.47 -19.29
C THR A 206 -0.28 -8.51 -20.13
N ALA A 207 -1.33 -8.13 -20.87
CA ALA A 207 -2.09 -9.04 -21.73
C ALA A 207 -1.22 -9.63 -22.86
N TYR A 208 -0.32 -8.84 -23.45
CA TYR A 208 0.68 -9.34 -24.41
C TYR A 208 1.63 -10.35 -23.77
N GLY A 209 2.18 -10.04 -22.59
CA GLY A 209 3.13 -10.91 -21.89
C GLY A 209 2.51 -12.26 -21.50
N LEU A 210 1.27 -12.26 -21.03
CA LEU A 210 0.51 -13.49 -20.74
C LEU A 210 0.17 -14.26 -22.03
N SER A 211 0.00 -13.58 -23.17
CA SER A 211 -0.24 -14.21 -24.47
C SER A 211 1.01 -14.77 -25.15
N GLY A 212 2.19 -14.69 -24.50
CA GLY A 212 3.48 -15.04 -25.10
C GLY A 212 4.00 -14.04 -26.14
N MET A 213 3.31 -12.91 -26.33
CA MET A 213 3.68 -11.82 -27.23
C MET A 213 4.74 -10.92 -26.57
N THR A 214 5.92 -11.49 -26.37
CA THR A 214 6.94 -10.91 -25.49
C THR A 214 7.47 -9.58 -25.99
N GLU A 215 7.67 -9.43 -27.31
CA GLU A 215 8.14 -8.19 -27.91
C GLU A 215 7.15 -7.04 -27.69
N GLN A 216 5.86 -7.25 -27.98
CA GLN A 216 4.83 -6.23 -27.76
C GLN A 216 4.60 -5.91 -26.27
N SER A 217 4.80 -6.90 -25.40
CA SER A 217 4.78 -6.70 -23.95
C SER A 217 5.91 -5.76 -23.50
N ILE A 218 7.14 -6.03 -23.97
CA ILE A 218 8.31 -5.20 -23.67
C ILE A 218 8.09 -3.78 -24.18
N GLU A 219 7.70 -3.60 -25.44
CA GLU A 219 7.45 -2.27 -26.03
C GLU A 219 6.41 -1.48 -25.21
N SER A 220 5.32 -2.12 -24.82
CA SER A 220 4.26 -1.48 -24.02
C SER A 220 4.77 -1.02 -22.66
N HIS A 221 5.51 -1.87 -21.95
CA HIS A 221 6.05 -1.54 -20.63
C HIS A 221 7.18 -0.51 -20.71
N GLU A 222 8.03 -0.54 -21.74
CA GLU A 222 9.05 0.49 -21.98
C GLU A 222 8.43 1.86 -22.23
N ARG A 223 7.31 1.93 -22.95
CA ARG A 223 6.56 3.18 -23.12
C ARG A 223 6.00 3.70 -21.79
N VAL A 224 5.48 2.82 -20.93
CA VAL A 224 5.07 3.20 -19.56
C VAL A 224 6.26 3.71 -18.75
N LEU A 225 7.41 3.03 -18.81
CA LEU A 225 8.63 3.48 -18.14
C LEU A 225 9.09 4.86 -18.62
N ALA A 226 9.08 5.11 -19.93
CA ALA A 226 9.48 6.39 -20.50
C ALA A 226 8.60 7.56 -19.99
N ILE A 227 7.28 7.35 -19.92
CA ILE A 227 6.35 8.37 -19.40
C ILE A 227 6.57 8.56 -17.91
N THR A 228 6.58 7.48 -17.14
CA THR A 228 6.65 7.54 -15.66
C THR A 228 8.00 8.06 -15.17
N GLU A 229 9.10 7.72 -15.84
CA GLU A 229 10.43 8.27 -15.55
C GLU A 229 10.51 9.77 -15.87
N LYS A 230 10.01 10.19 -17.03
CA LYS A 230 9.99 11.61 -17.43
C LYS A 230 9.28 12.48 -16.39
N TYR A 231 8.20 11.98 -15.80
CA TYR A 231 7.39 12.74 -14.85
C TYR A 231 7.64 12.38 -13.38
N GLY A 232 8.46 11.38 -13.06
CA GLY A 232 8.79 10.99 -11.68
C GLY A 232 7.72 10.15 -10.95
N GLU A 233 6.77 9.59 -11.70
CA GLU A 233 5.74 8.68 -11.19
C GLU A 233 6.37 7.34 -10.79
N LYS A 234 5.96 6.79 -9.64
CA LYS A 234 6.63 5.60 -9.05
C LYS A 234 5.79 4.34 -9.11
N MET A 235 4.47 4.44 -9.06
CA MET A 235 3.58 3.29 -8.95
C MET A 235 3.53 2.49 -10.26
N TYR A 236 3.11 3.07 -11.38
CA TYR A 236 3.11 2.38 -12.68
C TYR A 236 4.53 2.04 -13.16
N ARG A 237 5.52 2.85 -12.79
CA ARG A 237 6.94 2.53 -13.01
C ARG A 237 7.32 1.21 -12.34
N SER A 238 7.00 1.06 -11.05
CA SER A 238 7.29 -0.17 -10.31
C SER A 238 6.58 -1.39 -10.89
N HIS A 239 5.31 -1.24 -11.31
CA HIS A 239 4.56 -2.32 -11.95
C HIS A 239 5.17 -2.77 -13.27
N SER A 240 5.60 -1.83 -14.11
CA SER A 240 6.19 -2.14 -15.42
C SER A 240 7.59 -2.74 -15.29
N LEU A 241 8.38 -2.30 -14.30
CA LEU A 241 9.67 -2.94 -13.97
C LEU A 241 9.47 -4.40 -13.55
N TRP A 242 8.45 -4.68 -12.74
CA TRP A 242 8.12 -6.06 -12.37
C TRP A 242 7.75 -6.91 -13.59
N ALA A 243 6.86 -6.39 -14.45
CA ALA A 243 6.42 -7.11 -15.65
C ALA A 243 7.57 -7.38 -16.63
N LEU A 244 8.45 -6.40 -16.84
CA LEU A 244 9.68 -6.59 -17.62
C LEU A 244 10.62 -7.60 -16.97
N GLY A 245 10.75 -7.58 -15.63
CA GLY A 245 11.53 -8.59 -14.90
C GLY A 245 11.05 -10.02 -15.17
N ILE A 246 9.73 -10.24 -15.14
CA ILE A 246 9.12 -11.53 -15.53
C ILE A 246 9.42 -11.88 -17.00
N ALA A 247 9.33 -10.90 -17.92
CA ALA A 247 9.61 -11.13 -19.33
C ALA A 247 11.08 -11.55 -19.56
N MET A 248 12.04 -10.86 -18.93
CA MET A 248 13.46 -11.18 -19.01
C MET A 248 13.78 -12.55 -18.42
N TRP A 249 13.18 -12.88 -17.27
CA TRP A 249 13.32 -14.19 -16.64
C TRP A 249 12.83 -15.30 -17.57
N ARG A 250 11.66 -15.14 -18.21
CA ARG A 250 11.13 -16.11 -19.18
C ARG A 250 12.00 -16.27 -20.43
N GLN A 251 12.77 -15.23 -20.79
CA GLN A 251 13.75 -15.28 -21.88
C GLN A 251 15.10 -15.90 -21.45
N GLY A 252 15.28 -16.18 -20.15
CA GLY A 252 16.51 -16.72 -19.58
C GLY A 252 17.55 -15.68 -19.19
N ASP A 253 17.26 -14.38 -19.33
CA ASP A 253 18.13 -13.30 -18.84
C ASP A 253 17.86 -13.04 -17.36
N VAL A 254 18.37 -13.95 -16.53
CA VAL A 254 18.16 -13.96 -15.08
C VAL A 254 18.78 -12.74 -14.41
N ASP A 255 19.96 -12.31 -14.85
CA ASP A 255 20.65 -11.15 -14.26
C ASP A 255 19.85 -9.87 -14.49
N ARG A 256 19.33 -9.67 -15.70
CA ARG A 256 18.48 -8.51 -16.00
C ARG A 256 17.15 -8.59 -15.27
N ALA A 257 16.56 -9.78 -15.15
CA ALA A 257 15.32 -9.99 -14.39
C ALA A 257 15.46 -9.56 -12.93
N ILE A 258 16.53 -10.00 -12.25
CA ILE A 258 16.82 -9.63 -10.86
C ILE A 258 16.92 -8.10 -10.73
N GLN A 259 17.73 -7.43 -11.58
CA GLN A 259 17.90 -5.98 -11.53
C GLN A 259 16.56 -5.22 -11.66
N LEU A 260 15.69 -5.65 -12.58
CA LEU A 260 14.39 -5.03 -12.79
C LEU A 260 13.44 -5.26 -11.61
N LEU A 261 13.43 -6.47 -11.06
CA LEU A 261 12.63 -6.82 -9.87
C LEU A 261 13.09 -6.04 -8.64
N GLU A 262 14.39 -5.89 -8.42
CA GLU A 262 14.96 -5.12 -7.32
C GLU A 262 14.59 -3.63 -7.42
N GLN A 263 14.73 -3.02 -8.59
CA GLN A 263 14.29 -1.64 -8.83
C GLN A 263 12.78 -1.46 -8.61
N SER A 264 11.97 -2.44 -9.00
CA SER A 264 10.53 -2.45 -8.73
C SER A 264 10.25 -2.43 -7.22
N LEU A 265 10.96 -3.24 -6.44
CA LEU A 265 10.84 -3.31 -4.99
C LEU A 265 11.25 -2.01 -4.30
N GLU A 266 12.33 -1.36 -4.75
CA GLU A 266 12.79 -0.06 -4.22
C GLU A 266 11.76 1.06 -4.40
N LEU A 267 11.13 1.13 -5.58
CA LEU A 267 10.07 2.11 -5.84
C LEU A 267 8.81 1.78 -5.03
N THR A 268 8.44 0.50 -4.99
CA THR A 268 7.27 0.02 -4.25
C THR A 268 7.40 0.28 -2.75
N ARG A 269 8.61 0.19 -2.19
CA ARG A 269 8.92 0.55 -0.80
C ARG A 269 8.47 1.98 -0.47
N GLN A 270 8.61 2.91 -1.42
CA GLN A 270 8.23 4.32 -1.26
C GLN A 270 6.71 4.51 -1.36
N VAL A 271 6.07 3.88 -2.34
CA VAL A 271 4.62 3.95 -2.59
C VAL A 271 3.81 3.22 -1.49
N ARG A 272 4.43 2.21 -0.87
CA ARG A 272 3.82 1.28 0.10
C ARG A 272 2.66 0.46 -0.48
N SER A 273 2.92 -0.24 -1.58
CA SER A 273 1.97 -1.19 -2.18
C SER A 273 2.39 -2.64 -1.87
N PRO A 274 1.80 -3.32 -0.87
CA PRO A 274 2.23 -4.67 -0.49
C PRO A 274 1.92 -5.73 -1.55
N ARG A 275 0.98 -5.46 -2.45
CA ARG A 275 0.62 -6.34 -3.58
C ARG A 275 1.81 -6.53 -4.53
N VAL A 276 2.45 -5.43 -4.91
CA VAL A 276 3.57 -5.46 -5.86
C VAL A 276 4.81 -6.05 -5.20
N VAL A 277 5.01 -5.77 -3.91
CA VAL A 277 6.07 -6.43 -3.14
C VAL A 277 5.86 -7.94 -3.16
N ALA A 278 4.68 -8.45 -2.79
CA ALA A 278 4.41 -9.88 -2.80
C ALA A 278 4.68 -10.52 -4.18
N ALA A 279 4.25 -9.89 -5.27
CA ALA A 279 4.51 -10.37 -6.62
C ALA A 279 6.00 -10.35 -7.00
N GLY A 280 6.76 -9.34 -6.55
CA GLY A 280 8.21 -9.27 -6.75
C GLY A 280 8.98 -10.31 -5.94
N LEU A 281 8.55 -10.56 -4.70
CA LEU A 281 9.11 -11.60 -3.84
C LEU A 281 8.90 -13.00 -4.41
N GLU A 282 7.70 -13.31 -4.93
CA GLU A 282 7.43 -14.56 -5.64
C GLU A 282 8.37 -14.77 -6.84
N ALA A 283 8.50 -13.74 -7.69
CA ALA A 283 9.37 -13.81 -8.86
C ALA A 283 10.84 -14.10 -8.47
N LEU A 284 11.34 -13.41 -7.44
CA LEU A 284 12.68 -13.65 -6.90
C LEU A 284 12.80 -15.02 -6.22
N ALA A 285 11.70 -15.57 -5.67
CA ALA A 285 11.69 -16.91 -5.10
C ALA A 285 11.88 -17.98 -6.18
N TRP A 286 11.18 -17.85 -7.32
CA TRP A 286 11.33 -18.78 -8.45
C TRP A 286 12.75 -18.76 -9.00
N ILE A 287 13.32 -17.55 -9.19
CA ILE A 287 14.71 -17.38 -9.60
C ILE A 287 15.68 -18.03 -8.60
N ALA A 288 15.48 -17.82 -7.29
CA ALA A 288 16.31 -18.45 -6.26
C ALA A 288 16.19 -19.99 -6.29
N GLY A 289 14.99 -20.52 -6.54
CA GLY A 289 14.73 -21.95 -6.71
C GLY A 289 15.50 -22.54 -7.88
N GLU A 290 15.49 -21.87 -9.04
CA GLU A 290 16.27 -22.27 -10.22
C GLU A 290 17.78 -22.22 -9.98
N GLN A 291 18.25 -21.26 -9.19
CA GLN A 291 19.65 -21.15 -8.74
C GLN A 291 20.02 -22.11 -7.60
N ARG A 292 19.09 -22.99 -7.19
CA ARG A 292 19.24 -23.97 -6.09
C ARG A 292 19.43 -23.37 -4.70
N ASP A 293 19.09 -22.10 -4.50
CA ASP A 293 18.96 -21.50 -3.17
C ASP A 293 17.54 -21.73 -2.63
N HIS A 294 17.24 -22.99 -2.33
CA HIS A 294 15.90 -23.42 -1.91
C HIS A 294 15.48 -22.83 -0.56
N VAL A 295 16.43 -22.48 0.32
CA VAL A 295 16.14 -21.82 1.60
C VAL A 295 15.67 -20.39 1.33
N ARG A 296 16.35 -19.66 0.45
CA ARG A 296 15.92 -18.32 0.05
C ARG A 296 14.58 -18.36 -0.68
N ALA A 297 14.39 -19.30 -1.60
CA ALA A 297 13.12 -19.49 -2.28
C ALA A 297 11.97 -19.68 -1.28
N ALA A 298 12.09 -20.62 -0.33
CA ALA A 298 11.08 -20.86 0.70
C ALA A 298 10.81 -19.62 1.57
N THR A 299 11.86 -18.88 1.95
CA THR A 299 11.72 -17.66 2.75
C THR A 299 11.01 -16.53 1.98
N LEU A 300 11.33 -16.35 0.69
CA LEU A 300 10.68 -15.35 -0.16
C LEU A 300 9.20 -15.69 -0.42
N MET A 301 8.87 -16.97 -0.68
CA MET A 301 7.47 -17.43 -0.80
C MET A 301 6.68 -17.16 0.48
N GLY A 302 7.24 -17.52 1.64
CA GLY A 302 6.59 -17.22 2.93
C GLY A 302 6.38 -15.72 3.16
N ALA A 303 7.35 -14.88 2.79
CA ALA A 303 7.21 -13.42 2.89
C ALA A 303 6.12 -12.87 1.95
N ALA A 304 6.05 -13.37 0.71
CA ALA A 304 5.00 -13.01 -0.24
C ALA A 304 3.60 -13.39 0.29
N GLU A 305 3.46 -14.60 0.85
CA GLU A 305 2.25 -15.10 1.49
C GLU A 305 1.83 -14.26 2.70
N GLY A 306 2.76 -13.94 3.59
CA GLY A 306 2.51 -13.10 4.76
C GLY A 306 1.95 -11.72 4.38
N LEU A 307 2.55 -11.10 3.35
CA LEU A 307 2.07 -9.80 2.85
C LEU A 307 0.71 -9.91 2.17
N ALA A 308 0.48 -10.90 1.31
CA ALA A 308 -0.81 -11.09 0.65
C ALA A 308 -1.96 -11.32 1.64
N ARG A 309 -1.73 -12.14 2.67
CA ARG A 309 -2.68 -12.43 3.74
C ARG A 309 -3.06 -11.18 4.53
N SER A 310 -2.11 -10.28 4.79
CA SER A 310 -2.37 -9.01 5.48
C SER A 310 -3.32 -8.08 4.71
N MET A 311 -3.45 -8.28 3.39
CA MET A 311 -4.34 -7.52 2.50
C MET A 311 -5.66 -8.22 2.21
N GLY A 312 -5.87 -9.45 2.71
CA GLY A 312 -7.05 -10.26 2.38
C GLY A 312 -7.12 -10.69 0.91
N GLY A 313 -5.98 -10.81 0.22
CA GLY A 313 -5.90 -11.18 -1.20
C GLY A 313 -5.03 -12.42 -1.45
N ALA A 314 -5.07 -12.94 -2.68
CA ALA A 314 -4.20 -14.01 -3.14
C ALA A 314 -2.78 -13.50 -3.46
N VAL A 315 -1.78 -14.36 -3.25
CA VAL A 315 -0.35 -14.08 -3.52
C VAL A 315 -0.09 -13.92 -5.01
N ILE A 316 -0.73 -14.76 -5.83
CA ILE A 316 -0.50 -14.85 -7.26
C ILE A 316 -1.68 -14.23 -7.98
N ILE A 317 -1.39 -13.14 -8.70
CA ILE A 317 -2.40 -12.31 -9.38
C ILE A 317 -2.81 -12.92 -10.72
N HIS A 318 -1.91 -13.67 -11.36
CA HIS A 318 -2.12 -14.26 -12.68
C HIS A 318 -2.03 -15.78 -12.62
N SER A 319 -3.10 -16.47 -12.98
CA SER A 319 -3.18 -17.93 -12.96
C SER A 319 -2.05 -18.61 -13.75
N ASP A 320 -1.55 -17.98 -14.82
CA ASP A 320 -0.44 -18.49 -15.62
C ASP A 320 0.90 -18.52 -14.88
N LEU A 321 1.03 -17.75 -13.80
CA LEU A 321 2.21 -17.75 -12.94
C LEU A 321 2.12 -18.76 -11.80
N LEU A 322 0.93 -19.31 -11.54
CA LEU A 322 0.71 -20.29 -10.47
C LEU A 322 1.56 -21.55 -10.65
N VAL A 323 1.77 -21.97 -11.90
CA VAL A 323 2.62 -23.13 -12.20
C VAL A 323 4.06 -22.96 -11.69
N HIS A 324 4.60 -21.74 -11.73
CA HIS A 324 5.96 -21.46 -11.28
C HIS A 324 6.08 -21.51 -9.76
N HIS A 325 5.07 -20.99 -9.05
CA HIS A 325 4.97 -21.14 -7.61
C HIS A 325 4.90 -22.61 -7.19
N LEU A 326 3.99 -23.39 -7.78
CA LEU A 326 3.80 -24.80 -7.45
C LEU A 326 5.08 -25.62 -7.71
N ASN A 327 5.75 -25.38 -8.84
CA ASN A 327 7.01 -26.06 -9.16
C ASN A 327 8.11 -25.67 -8.17
N CYS A 328 8.26 -24.38 -7.88
CA CYS A 328 9.27 -23.87 -6.95
C CYS A 328 9.05 -24.41 -5.52
N GLU A 329 7.80 -24.44 -5.05
CA GLU A 329 7.44 -25.04 -3.76
C GLU A 329 7.78 -26.53 -3.74
N GLN A 330 7.35 -27.28 -4.76
CA GLN A 330 7.60 -28.71 -4.85
C GLN A 330 9.09 -29.04 -4.84
N ASP A 331 9.89 -28.32 -5.62
CA ASP A 331 11.34 -28.49 -5.68
C ASP A 331 11.99 -28.13 -4.35
N ALA A 332 11.64 -26.99 -3.75
CA ALA A 332 12.17 -26.59 -2.46
C ALA A 332 11.83 -27.58 -1.34
N ARG A 333 10.61 -28.13 -1.31
CA ARG A 333 10.20 -29.18 -0.36
C ARG A 333 10.99 -30.48 -0.57
N ARG A 334 11.24 -30.86 -1.82
CA ARG A 334 12.01 -32.07 -2.15
C ARG A 334 13.46 -31.96 -1.69
N GLU A 335 14.12 -30.84 -1.98
CA GLU A 335 15.55 -30.67 -1.71
C GLU A 335 15.85 -30.35 -0.23
N LEU A 336 15.02 -29.57 0.44
CA LEU A 336 15.22 -29.22 1.86
C LEU A 336 14.64 -30.27 2.82
N GLY A 337 13.63 -31.01 2.38
CA GLY A 337 12.73 -31.75 3.25
C GLY A 337 11.70 -30.83 3.94
N VAL A 338 10.58 -31.44 4.34
CA VAL A 338 9.39 -30.73 4.84
C VAL A 338 9.72 -29.81 6.02
N ALA A 339 10.44 -30.30 7.04
CA ALA A 339 10.68 -29.51 8.27
C ALA A 339 11.54 -28.26 8.02
N ALA A 340 12.54 -28.35 7.14
CA ALA A 340 13.41 -27.22 6.83
C ALA A 340 12.70 -26.20 5.93
N PHE A 341 11.91 -26.69 4.95
CA PHE A 341 11.04 -25.84 4.14
C PHE A 341 10.07 -25.04 5.02
N GLU A 342 9.29 -25.70 5.89
CA GLU A 342 8.31 -25.06 6.76
C GLU A 342 8.95 -24.04 7.71
N LYS A 343 10.19 -24.30 8.16
CA LYS A 343 10.94 -23.35 9.00
C LYS A 343 11.33 -22.09 8.21
N ALA A 344 11.89 -22.25 7.01
CA ALA A 344 12.30 -21.13 6.16
C ALA A 344 11.09 -20.31 5.72
N HIS A 345 10.04 -20.98 5.27
CA HIS A 345 8.76 -20.38 4.88
C HIS A 345 8.16 -19.55 6.02
N ARG A 346 8.01 -20.14 7.23
CA ARG A 346 7.52 -19.41 8.41
C ARG A 346 8.41 -18.23 8.81
N SER A 347 9.73 -18.32 8.61
CA SER A 347 10.63 -17.19 8.84
C SER A 347 10.31 -16.04 7.88
N GLY A 348 9.99 -16.34 6.63
CA GLY A 348 9.51 -15.39 5.64
C GLY A 348 8.19 -14.75 6.02
N GLU A 349 7.20 -15.56 6.43
CA GLU A 349 5.86 -15.08 6.83
C GLU A 349 5.90 -14.06 7.97
N GLN A 350 6.94 -14.09 8.81
CA GLN A 350 7.12 -13.18 9.93
C GLN A 350 7.76 -11.85 9.53
N LEU A 351 8.27 -11.72 8.29
CA LEU A 351 8.86 -10.47 7.82
C LEU A 351 7.77 -9.43 7.55
N GLY A 352 7.91 -8.27 8.22
CA GLY A 352 7.08 -7.11 7.90
C GLY A 352 7.43 -6.54 6.52
N PHE A 353 6.57 -5.63 6.01
CA PHE A 353 6.72 -5.02 4.68
C PHE A 353 8.14 -4.54 4.35
N ASN A 354 8.80 -3.79 5.26
CA ASN A 354 10.15 -3.29 5.00
C ASN A 354 11.22 -4.38 5.10
N ASP A 355 11.08 -5.30 6.06
CA ASP A 355 12.05 -6.37 6.31
C ASP A 355 12.04 -7.40 5.18
N ALA A 356 10.86 -7.68 4.61
CA ALA A 356 10.71 -8.54 3.44
C ALA A 356 11.42 -7.96 2.21
N ILE A 357 11.29 -6.65 1.99
CA ILE A 357 12.01 -5.98 0.89
C ILE A 357 13.52 -5.98 1.17
N ALA A 358 13.95 -5.65 2.39
CA ALA A 358 15.37 -5.66 2.75
C ALA A 358 16.01 -7.05 2.54
N TYR A 359 15.30 -8.11 2.95
CA TYR A 359 15.72 -9.49 2.71
C TYR A 359 15.85 -9.83 1.22
N ALA A 360 14.90 -9.37 0.41
CA ALA A 360 14.91 -9.58 -1.03
C ALA A 360 16.05 -8.82 -1.72
N LEU A 361 16.31 -7.58 -1.33
CA LEU A 361 17.39 -6.75 -1.89
C LEU A 361 18.79 -7.11 -1.34
N HIS A 362 18.92 -8.19 -0.57
CA HIS A 362 20.15 -8.55 0.13
C HIS A 362 20.72 -7.40 0.97
N GLU A 363 19.87 -6.49 1.42
CA GLU A 363 20.28 -5.46 2.34
C GLU A 363 20.67 -6.16 3.64
N GLN A 364 21.88 -5.87 4.12
CA GLN A 364 22.17 -6.23 5.49
C GLN A 364 21.09 -5.58 6.34
N PRO A 365 20.43 -6.32 7.26
CA PRO A 365 19.47 -5.72 8.17
C PRO A 365 20.15 -4.46 8.69
N PRO A 366 19.56 -3.26 8.47
CA PRO A 366 20.24 -1.99 8.74
C PRO A 366 20.83 -2.17 10.10
N SER A 367 22.17 -2.19 10.19
CA SER A 367 22.91 -2.72 11.34
C SER A 367 22.16 -2.17 12.52
N THR A 368 21.34 -3.02 13.18
CA THR A 368 20.29 -2.52 14.06
C THR A 368 21.05 -1.56 14.94
N PRO A 369 20.81 -0.22 14.95
CA PRO A 369 21.75 0.70 15.58
C PRO A 369 21.91 0.13 16.95
N ARG A 370 23.09 -0.48 17.19
CA ARG A 370 23.20 -1.65 18.07
C ARG A 370 22.42 -1.22 19.26
N ARG A 371 21.22 -1.80 19.46
CA ARG A 371 20.39 -1.35 20.57
C ARG A 371 21.36 -1.62 21.69
N ASP A 372 21.93 -0.57 22.26
CA ASP A 372 22.72 -0.67 23.46
C ASP A 372 21.65 -1.00 24.49
N THR A 373 21.25 -2.27 24.45
CA THR A 373 20.58 -3.06 25.46
C THR A 373 21.65 -3.78 26.26
N GLY A 374 22.84 -3.17 26.37
CA GLY A 374 23.40 -3.03 27.70
C GLY A 374 22.65 -1.87 28.36
N PRO A 375 22.05 -2.03 29.55
CA PRO A 375 21.60 -0.88 30.31
C PRO A 375 22.78 0.10 30.35
N SER A 376 22.54 1.38 30.04
CA SER A 376 23.49 2.42 30.39
C SER A 376 23.78 2.26 31.88
N THR A 377 24.91 1.64 32.22
CA THR A 377 25.44 1.54 33.59
C THR A 377 25.80 2.92 34.13
N ARG A 378 25.69 3.97 33.30
CA ARG A 378 25.70 5.36 33.71
C ARG A 378 24.31 5.80 34.15
N LEU A 379 24.20 6.07 35.45
CA LEU A 379 23.11 6.84 36.03
C LEU A 379 23.10 8.27 35.46
N THR A 380 21.90 8.77 35.16
CA THR A 380 21.69 10.19 34.84
C THR A 380 22.13 11.07 36.02
N LYS A 381 22.34 12.38 35.79
CA LYS A 381 22.72 13.32 36.85
C LYS A 381 21.74 13.27 38.04
N ARG A 382 20.45 13.11 37.75
CA ARG A 382 19.40 13.05 38.78
C ARG A 382 19.38 11.72 39.53
N GLU A 383 19.58 10.61 38.83
CA GLU A 383 19.70 9.28 39.46
C GLU A 383 20.97 9.16 40.32
N ARG A 384 22.07 9.82 39.92
CA ARG A 384 23.30 9.90 40.73
C ARG A 384 23.05 10.61 42.06
N GLN A 385 22.40 11.78 42.02
CA GLN A 385 22.01 12.51 43.24
C GLN A 385 21.14 11.65 44.17
N VAL A 386 20.20 10.88 43.62
CA VAL A 386 19.36 9.98 44.41
C VAL A 386 20.19 8.81 44.98
N ALA A 387 21.14 8.26 44.22
CA ALA A 387 22.06 7.22 44.69
C ALA A 387 22.99 7.71 45.82
N ASP A 388 23.51 8.94 45.73
CA ASP A 388 24.34 9.54 46.78
C ASP A 388 23.54 9.72 48.08
N LEU A 389 22.30 10.20 47.99
CA LEU A 389 21.41 10.34 49.15
C LEU A 389 20.97 8.96 49.71
N ILE A 390 20.93 7.92 48.88
CA ILE A 390 20.76 6.54 49.36
C ILE A 390 21.97 6.12 50.20
N ALA A 391 23.19 6.44 49.78
CA ALA A 391 24.41 6.11 50.51
C ALA A 391 24.52 6.84 51.85
N GLU A 392 23.96 8.06 51.95
CA GLU A 392 23.78 8.79 53.20
C GLU A 392 22.71 8.18 54.14
N GLY A 393 22.01 7.12 53.72
CA GLY A 393 21.03 6.41 54.54
C GLY A 393 19.62 7.04 54.57
N LEU A 394 19.33 8.01 53.70
CA LEU A 394 18.03 8.68 53.69
C LEU A 394 16.92 7.72 53.21
N THR A 395 15.68 7.95 53.64
CA THR A 395 14.48 7.27 53.15
C THR A 395 13.92 7.94 51.89
N ASN A 396 13.00 7.30 51.17
CA ASN A 396 12.35 7.92 50.00
C ASN A 396 11.66 9.25 50.33
N GLN A 397 11.09 9.37 51.53
CA GLN A 397 10.47 10.61 52.00
C GLN A 397 11.53 11.70 52.21
N ALA A 398 12.63 11.40 52.90
CA ALA A 398 13.70 12.37 53.12
C ALA A 398 14.41 12.79 51.82
N ILE A 399 14.56 11.87 50.86
CA ILE A 399 15.06 12.19 49.51
C ILE A 399 14.09 13.12 48.78
N ALA A 400 12.79 12.85 48.86
CA ALA A 400 11.76 13.68 48.23
C ALA A 400 11.79 15.11 48.77
N ASP A 401 11.90 15.26 50.09
CA ASP A 401 11.98 16.56 50.76
C ASP A 401 13.27 17.31 50.40
N ARG A 402 14.41 16.61 50.37
CA ARG A 402 15.74 17.20 50.02
C ARG A 402 15.81 17.65 48.57
N LEU A 403 15.16 16.92 47.66
CA LEU A 403 15.20 17.16 46.23
C LEU A 403 14.01 17.98 45.72
N VAL A 404 13.08 18.36 46.60
CA VAL A 404 11.83 19.09 46.32
C VAL A 404 11.02 18.39 45.22
N ILE A 405 10.75 17.09 45.43
CA ILE A 405 9.94 16.25 44.53
C ILE A 405 8.93 15.44 45.33
N SER A 406 7.99 14.75 44.66
CA SER A 406 7.05 13.87 45.37
C SER A 406 7.71 12.57 45.86
N PRO A 407 7.24 11.96 46.96
CA PRO A 407 7.72 10.65 47.44
C PRO A 407 7.61 9.54 46.39
N ARG A 408 6.57 9.58 45.54
CA ARG A 408 6.36 8.62 44.45
C ARG A 408 7.41 8.80 43.34
N THR A 409 7.82 10.03 43.07
CA THR A 409 8.90 10.34 42.11
C THR A 409 10.25 9.86 42.64
N ALA A 410 10.53 10.05 43.94
CA ALA A 410 11.73 9.52 44.57
C ALA A 410 11.76 7.98 44.50
N GLN A 411 10.64 7.31 44.80
CA GLN A 411 10.52 5.85 44.66
C GLN A 411 10.79 5.39 43.22
N GLY A 412 10.20 6.03 42.21
CA GLY A 412 10.44 5.68 40.81
C GLY A 412 11.90 5.83 40.39
N HIS A 413 12.61 6.85 40.90
CA HIS A 413 14.05 6.97 40.67
C HIS A 413 14.84 5.83 41.31
N VAL A 414 14.49 5.40 42.52
CA VAL A 414 15.16 4.26 43.19
C VAL A 414 14.95 2.96 42.41
N GLU A 415 13.73 2.69 41.96
CA GLU A 415 13.41 1.51 41.14
C GLU A 415 14.20 1.50 39.82
N HIS A 416 14.31 2.66 39.15
CA HIS A 416 15.12 2.79 37.95
C HIS A 416 16.62 2.61 38.20
N ILE A 417 17.16 3.09 39.33
CA ILE A 417 18.57 2.89 39.70
C ILE A 417 18.85 1.40 39.92
N LEU A 418 18.00 0.72 40.69
CA LEU A 418 18.13 -0.73 40.93
C LEU A 418 18.11 -1.52 39.62
N ALA A 419 17.16 -1.21 38.74
CA ALA A 419 17.07 -1.86 37.43
C ALA A 419 18.28 -1.59 36.53
N LYS A 420 18.82 -0.36 36.53
CA LYS A 420 19.99 0.01 35.71
C LYS A 420 21.30 -0.60 36.20
N LEU A 421 21.46 -0.74 37.52
CA LEU A 421 22.66 -1.31 38.14
C LEU A 421 22.57 -2.82 38.33
N GLY A 422 21.41 -3.44 38.05
CA GLY A 422 21.18 -4.87 38.27
C GLY A 422 21.12 -5.26 39.75
N PHE A 423 20.74 -4.31 40.61
CA PHE A 423 20.63 -4.52 42.06
C PHE A 423 19.21 -4.85 42.47
N THR A 424 19.08 -5.60 43.55
CA THR A 424 17.79 -6.03 44.12
C THR A 424 17.47 -5.33 45.43
N SER A 425 18.42 -4.56 45.99
CA SER A 425 18.23 -3.84 47.25
C SER A 425 18.90 -2.47 47.27
N ARG A 426 18.29 -1.54 48.02
CA ARG A 426 18.81 -0.19 48.26
C ARG A 426 20.20 -0.21 48.90
N THR A 427 20.50 -1.21 49.73
CA THR A 427 21.79 -1.39 50.39
C THR A 427 22.92 -1.66 49.39
N GLN A 428 22.65 -2.37 48.30
CA GLN A 428 23.62 -2.57 47.21
C GLN A 428 23.94 -1.27 46.48
N VAL A 429 22.96 -0.37 46.31
CA VAL A 429 23.19 0.97 45.75
C VAL A 429 24.10 1.78 46.66
N ALA A 430 23.88 1.74 47.98
CA ALA A 430 24.72 2.46 48.95
C ALA A 430 26.17 1.95 48.93
N ALA A 431 26.39 0.63 48.93
CA ALA A 431 27.72 0.03 48.85
C ALA A 431 28.46 0.42 47.56
N TRP A 432 27.76 0.40 46.43
CA TRP A 432 28.31 0.75 45.12
C TRP A 432 28.74 2.23 45.00
N VAL A 433 28.03 3.16 45.66
CA VAL A 433 28.43 4.58 45.69
C VAL A 433 29.70 4.78 46.53
N VAL A 434 29.82 4.06 47.65
CA VAL A 434 31.00 4.13 48.53
C VAL A 434 32.25 3.58 47.84
N GLU A 435 32.13 2.48 47.10
CA GLU A 435 33.24 1.93 46.28
C GLU A 435 33.73 2.91 45.22
N ARG A 436 32.83 3.72 44.64
CA ARG A 436 33.15 4.69 43.58
C ARG A 436 33.65 6.06 44.05
N THR A 437 33.63 6.31 45.35
CA THR A 437 34.16 7.55 45.95
C THR A 437 35.57 7.36 46.53
N HIS A 438 36.08 6.12 46.55
CA HIS A 438 37.44 5.76 46.99
C HIS A 438 38.41 5.48 45.81
N ASP A 439 37.92 5.50 44.57
CA ASP A 439 38.68 5.60 43.32
C ASP A 439 38.61 7.06 42.80
#